data_AF-A0AAP0GH79-F1
#
_entry.id   AF-A0AAP0GH79-F1
#
_cell.length_a   1.000
_cell.length_b   1.000
_cell.length_c   1.000
_cell.angle_alpha   90.00
_cell.angle_beta   90.00
_cell.angle_gamma   90.00
#
_symmetry.space_group_name_H-M   'P 1'
#
loop_
_entity.id
_entity.type
_entity.pdbx_description
1 polymer ?
#
loop_
_entity_poly.entity_id
_entity_poly.type
_entity_poly.pdbx_seq_one_letter_code
_entity_poly.pdbx_strand_id
1 'polypeptide(L)'
;KTVSLDPNISIVVPEERDGLYAIDCLDPNMVIGRDSVCYFHDMINEMTSWGYQEGKTLFGFGYDFRQSNRLKETLDGLAAKLDAIYTASGGKKINVITHSMGGLLVKCFMSLHSDIFEKYVKSWIAIAAPFQGAPGYVTSTLMNGMSFVDGWEAYFFVSKWSMHQLLIECPSIYELMACLDHEWEHAPLLQIWKEIQDGNGNATAMLEQFTPIEAVSIFTQALSSNELSYGGVDIPLPFNKEILQWANKTREILSSAKLPPNVKFYNVYGTGFDTPQSVCYGSADSPILDLQELPLLDATYINVDGDGTVPVESSKADGLDAEARVGIPGEHRGILCDKHLFRIVKHWLKADHDPFYNPVNDYVILPTLFEIERHQDSKGKEVTSVKEEWEIVSEDEREAMVGSISASCVVGDDLSASQEAHATFVVHPQSNGKQHIELNAMSVTAGV
;
A
#
# COMPACT_ATOMS: atom_id res chain seq x y z
N LYS A 1 15.03 -10.67 -15.98
CA LYS A 1 14.17 -11.72 -15.42
C LYS A 1 15.03 -12.60 -14.53
N THR A 2 14.59 -12.89 -13.32
CA THR A 2 15.32 -13.84 -12.44
C THR A 2 15.12 -15.27 -12.94
N VAL A 3 16.07 -16.14 -12.62
CA VAL A 3 16.04 -17.55 -13.01
C VAL A 3 16.10 -18.44 -11.76
N SER A 4 15.47 -19.61 -11.83
CA SER A 4 15.56 -20.60 -10.76
C SER A 4 16.99 -21.14 -10.66
N LEU A 5 17.47 -21.35 -9.42
CA LEU A 5 18.75 -22.02 -9.17
C LEU A 5 18.71 -23.49 -9.62
N ASP A 6 17.54 -24.14 -9.52
CA ASP A 6 17.33 -25.48 -10.08
C ASP A 6 16.75 -25.35 -11.49
N PRO A 7 17.46 -25.79 -12.54
CA PRO A 7 16.98 -25.74 -13.92
C PRO A 7 15.79 -26.68 -14.18
N ASN A 8 15.51 -27.64 -13.28
CA ASN A 8 14.37 -28.54 -13.39
C ASN A 8 13.08 -27.94 -12.81
N ILE A 9 13.17 -26.80 -12.14
CA ILE A 9 12.00 -26.10 -11.58
C ILE A 9 11.49 -25.08 -12.58
N SER A 10 10.25 -25.24 -13.00
CA SER A 10 9.49 -24.23 -13.75
C SER A 10 8.51 -23.53 -12.83
N ILE A 11 8.46 -22.20 -12.92
CA ILE A 11 7.50 -21.38 -12.18
C ILE A 11 6.45 -20.89 -13.15
N VAL A 12 5.19 -21.17 -12.84
CA VAL A 12 4.03 -20.87 -13.67
C VAL A 12 3.00 -20.13 -12.84
N VAL A 13 2.27 -19.25 -13.50
CA VAL A 13 1.12 -18.57 -12.89
C VAL A 13 -0.13 -19.33 -13.32
N PRO A 14 -0.98 -19.75 -12.37
CA PRO A 14 -2.20 -20.47 -12.70
C PRO A 14 -3.18 -19.60 -13.48
N GLU A 15 -3.86 -20.19 -14.47
CA GLU A 15 -4.85 -19.50 -15.34
C GLU A 15 -6.28 -20.02 -15.11
N GLU A 16 -6.47 -20.95 -14.18
CA GLU A 16 -7.78 -21.51 -13.83
C GLU A 16 -8.78 -20.42 -13.40
N ARG A 17 -10.07 -20.72 -13.62
CA ARG A 17 -11.17 -19.76 -13.42
C ARG A 17 -10.90 -18.43 -14.13
N ASP A 18 -10.40 -18.52 -15.37
CA ASP A 18 -10.05 -17.38 -16.19
C ASP A 18 -9.10 -16.39 -15.50
N GLY A 19 -8.15 -16.93 -14.71
CA GLY A 19 -7.15 -16.19 -13.94
C GLY A 19 -7.62 -15.74 -12.55
N LEU A 20 -8.88 -15.96 -12.17
CA LEU A 20 -9.38 -15.62 -10.83
C LEU A 20 -8.76 -16.51 -9.75
N TYR A 21 -8.43 -17.77 -10.08
CA TYR A 21 -7.80 -18.69 -9.12
C TYR A 21 -6.50 -18.12 -8.56
N ALA A 22 -5.69 -17.44 -9.38
CA ALA A 22 -4.40 -16.88 -8.99
C ALA A 22 -4.49 -15.74 -7.95
N ILE A 23 -5.67 -15.12 -7.78
CA ILE A 23 -5.87 -13.95 -6.93
C ILE A 23 -6.91 -14.17 -5.82
N ASP A 24 -7.68 -15.26 -5.87
CA ASP A 24 -8.79 -15.53 -4.95
C ASP A 24 -8.30 -15.90 -3.53
N CYS A 25 -7.69 -17.08 -3.37
CA CYS A 25 -7.17 -17.59 -2.11
C CYS A 25 -5.75 -18.14 -2.34
N LEU A 26 -4.75 -17.55 -1.68
CA LEU A 26 -3.33 -17.79 -1.93
C LEU A 26 -2.85 -19.16 -1.43
N ASP A 27 -3.51 -19.71 -0.40
CA ASP A 27 -3.35 -21.11 0.02
C ASP A 27 -4.74 -21.75 0.24
N PRO A 28 -5.34 -22.34 -0.81
CA PRO A 28 -6.67 -22.94 -0.72
C PRO A 28 -6.69 -24.22 0.12
N ASN A 29 -5.52 -24.82 0.41
CA ASN A 29 -5.41 -26.01 1.24
C ASN A 29 -5.31 -25.68 2.74
N MET A 30 -5.11 -24.40 3.09
CA MET A 30 -5.04 -23.97 4.47
C MET A 30 -6.42 -24.04 5.13
N VAL A 31 -6.57 -24.95 6.10
CA VAL A 31 -7.85 -25.19 6.79
C VAL A 31 -8.04 -24.26 8.00
N ILE A 32 -6.97 -23.97 8.75
CA ILE A 32 -6.98 -23.11 9.93
C ILE A 32 -6.41 -21.75 9.53
N GLY A 33 -7.14 -20.67 9.83
CA GLY A 33 -6.72 -19.31 9.47
C GLY A 33 -6.91 -18.97 7.99
N ARG A 34 -7.73 -19.72 7.25
CA ARG A 34 -7.95 -19.54 5.80
C ARG A 34 -8.22 -18.08 5.39
N ASP A 35 -8.93 -17.33 6.24
CA ASP A 35 -9.24 -15.93 5.98
C ASP A 35 -7.97 -15.07 5.82
N SER A 36 -6.85 -15.44 6.47
CA SER A 36 -5.57 -14.73 6.34
C SER A 36 -4.85 -14.94 5.00
N VAL A 37 -5.26 -15.95 4.22
CA VAL A 37 -4.73 -16.25 2.88
C VAL A 37 -5.76 -16.00 1.77
N CYS A 38 -7.00 -15.66 2.11
CA CYS A 38 -7.94 -15.04 1.17
C CYS A 38 -7.43 -13.65 0.78
N TYR A 39 -7.56 -13.31 -0.50
CA TYR A 39 -7.05 -12.06 -1.03
C TYR A 39 -8.14 -11.29 -1.80
N PHE A 40 -8.45 -11.64 -3.04
CA PHE A 40 -9.61 -11.05 -3.76
C PHE A 40 -10.94 -11.77 -3.49
N HIS A 41 -10.96 -12.79 -2.63
CA HIS A 41 -12.13 -13.65 -2.40
C HIS A 41 -13.44 -12.88 -2.20
N ASP A 42 -13.46 -11.94 -1.26
CA ASP A 42 -14.67 -11.21 -0.91
C ASP A 42 -15.10 -10.24 -2.02
N MET A 43 -14.15 -9.58 -2.67
CA MET A 43 -14.41 -8.75 -3.85
C MET A 43 -15.02 -9.58 -5.00
N ILE A 44 -14.50 -10.80 -5.26
CA ILE A 44 -15.04 -11.70 -6.29
C ILE A 44 -16.47 -12.12 -5.94
N ASN A 45 -16.73 -12.45 -4.68
CA ASN A 45 -18.07 -12.82 -4.19
C ASN A 45 -19.05 -11.64 -4.34
N GLU A 46 -18.64 -10.44 -3.94
CA GLU A 46 -19.45 -9.23 -4.07
C GLU A 46 -19.77 -8.91 -5.52
N MET A 47 -18.76 -8.91 -6.40
CA MET A 47 -18.98 -8.69 -7.84
C MET A 47 -19.93 -9.73 -8.44
N THR A 48 -19.82 -11.00 -8.04
CA THR A 48 -20.74 -12.05 -8.45
C THR A 48 -22.16 -11.77 -7.97
N SER A 49 -22.33 -11.29 -6.73
CA SER A 49 -23.63 -10.88 -6.20
C SER A 49 -24.24 -9.70 -6.96
N TRP A 50 -23.41 -8.84 -7.55
CA TRP A 50 -23.86 -7.74 -8.42
C TRP A 50 -24.15 -8.18 -9.86
N GLY A 51 -24.07 -9.48 -10.16
CA GLY A 51 -24.45 -10.08 -11.44
C GLY A 51 -23.30 -10.28 -12.42
N TYR A 52 -22.05 -10.04 -12.02
CA TYR A 52 -20.89 -10.42 -12.82
C TYR A 52 -20.74 -11.95 -12.89
N GLN A 53 -20.22 -12.46 -14.00
CA GLN A 53 -20.07 -13.90 -14.27
C GLN A 53 -18.63 -14.21 -14.63
N GLU A 54 -18.02 -15.16 -13.91
CA GLU A 54 -16.68 -15.68 -14.21
C GLU A 54 -16.58 -16.16 -15.66
N GLY A 55 -15.48 -15.82 -16.32
CA GLY A 55 -15.20 -16.20 -17.70
C GLY A 55 -16.05 -15.51 -18.77
N LYS A 56 -16.94 -14.59 -18.37
CA LYS A 56 -17.78 -13.80 -19.29
C LYS A 56 -17.67 -12.29 -19.07
N THR A 57 -17.81 -11.86 -17.82
CA THR A 57 -17.73 -10.44 -17.44
C THR A 57 -16.82 -10.19 -16.25
N LEU A 58 -16.37 -11.25 -15.57
CA LEU A 58 -15.39 -11.22 -14.48
C LEU A 58 -14.21 -12.14 -14.81
N PHE A 59 -13.01 -11.60 -14.71
CA PHE A 59 -11.76 -12.25 -15.09
C PHE A 59 -10.66 -11.84 -14.12
N GLY A 60 -9.68 -12.72 -13.91
CA GLY A 60 -8.48 -12.41 -13.14
C GLY A 60 -7.24 -12.32 -14.02
N PHE A 61 -6.20 -11.68 -13.49
CA PHE A 61 -4.89 -11.66 -14.10
C PHE A 61 -3.82 -11.77 -13.01
N GLY A 62 -3.37 -13.00 -12.76
CA GLY A 62 -2.17 -13.25 -11.98
C GLY A 62 -0.91 -12.98 -12.81
N TYR A 63 0.20 -12.72 -12.13
CA TYR A 63 1.52 -12.58 -12.75
C TYR A 63 2.62 -13.00 -11.77
N ASP A 64 3.83 -13.23 -12.27
CA ASP A 64 5.00 -13.49 -11.42
C ASP A 64 5.44 -12.19 -10.73
N PHE A 65 4.86 -11.92 -9.56
CA PHE A 65 5.08 -10.70 -8.77
C PHE A 65 6.52 -10.55 -8.24
N ARG A 66 7.39 -11.53 -8.45
CA ARG A 66 8.83 -11.40 -8.14
C ARG A 66 9.57 -10.62 -9.21
N GLN A 67 9.05 -10.60 -10.43
CA GLN A 67 9.68 -9.95 -11.57
C GLN A 67 9.35 -8.45 -11.63
N SER A 68 10.10 -7.73 -12.45
CA SER A 68 9.85 -6.32 -12.75
C SER A 68 8.44 -6.10 -13.30
N ASN A 69 7.80 -5.02 -12.87
CA ASN A 69 6.50 -4.56 -13.35
C ASN A 69 6.49 -4.18 -14.84
N ARG A 70 7.67 -4.03 -15.47
CA ARG A 70 7.82 -3.83 -16.92
C ARG A 70 8.47 -5.02 -17.64
N LEU A 71 8.41 -6.22 -17.04
CA LEU A 71 8.85 -7.43 -17.73
C LEU A 71 7.98 -7.65 -18.97
N LYS A 72 8.63 -7.75 -20.13
CA LYS A 72 7.95 -7.83 -21.43
C LYS A 72 6.93 -8.96 -21.48
N GLU A 73 7.27 -10.14 -20.97
CA GLU A 73 6.40 -11.32 -20.98
C GLU A 73 5.11 -11.08 -20.18
N THR A 74 5.20 -10.38 -19.05
CA THR A 74 4.02 -10.01 -18.25
C THR A 74 3.16 -8.98 -18.97
N LEU A 75 3.77 -7.96 -19.57
CA LEU A 75 3.04 -6.93 -20.31
C LEU A 75 2.37 -7.48 -21.57
N ASP A 76 3.06 -8.34 -22.34
CA ASP A 76 2.50 -9.05 -23.49
C ASP A 76 1.32 -9.94 -23.05
N GLY A 77 1.45 -10.65 -21.93
CA GLY A 77 0.39 -11.46 -21.35
C GLY A 77 -0.85 -10.62 -20.95
N LEU A 78 -0.64 -9.46 -20.35
CA LEU A 78 -1.71 -8.52 -20.01
C LEU A 78 -2.41 -7.99 -21.27
N ALA A 79 -1.65 -7.63 -22.32
CA ALA A 79 -2.22 -7.21 -23.60
C ALA A 79 -3.09 -8.30 -24.23
N ALA A 80 -2.60 -9.54 -24.26
CA ALA A 80 -3.36 -10.68 -24.79
C ALA A 80 -4.63 -10.95 -23.96
N LYS A 81 -4.54 -10.84 -22.63
CA LYS A 81 -5.69 -11.01 -21.74
C LYS A 81 -6.75 -9.93 -21.97
N LEU A 82 -6.36 -8.66 -22.12
CA LEU A 82 -7.28 -7.57 -22.42
C LEU A 82 -8.02 -7.79 -23.76
N ASP A 83 -7.33 -8.26 -24.80
CA ASP A 83 -7.95 -8.59 -26.09
C ASP A 83 -8.96 -9.73 -25.99
N ALA A 84 -8.61 -10.79 -25.24
CA ALA A 84 -9.49 -11.93 -24.99
C ALA A 84 -10.75 -11.50 -24.23
N ILE A 85 -10.61 -10.71 -23.16
CA ILE A 85 -11.73 -10.19 -22.36
C ILE A 85 -12.62 -9.28 -23.20
N TYR A 86 -12.03 -8.38 -23.99
CA TYR A 86 -12.77 -7.47 -24.87
C TYR A 86 -13.63 -8.24 -25.87
N THR A 87 -13.06 -9.29 -26.46
CA THR A 87 -13.77 -10.19 -27.39
C THR A 87 -14.89 -10.96 -26.68
N ALA A 88 -14.60 -11.57 -25.52
CA ALA A 88 -15.60 -12.30 -24.72
C ALA A 88 -16.75 -11.40 -24.24
N SER A 89 -16.47 -10.12 -23.99
CA SER A 89 -17.43 -9.11 -23.54
C SER A 89 -18.24 -8.47 -24.70
N GLY A 90 -18.11 -8.97 -25.93
CA GLY A 90 -18.83 -8.47 -27.10
C GLY A 90 -18.36 -7.08 -27.57
N GLY A 91 -17.07 -6.77 -27.41
CA GLY A 91 -16.47 -5.50 -27.83
C GLY A 91 -16.69 -4.34 -26.84
N LYS A 92 -17.05 -4.64 -25.59
CA LYS A 92 -17.15 -3.64 -24.53
C LYS A 92 -15.78 -3.40 -23.89
N LYS A 93 -15.43 -2.12 -23.71
CA LYS A 93 -14.23 -1.73 -22.96
C LYS A 93 -14.31 -2.19 -21.50
N ILE A 94 -13.15 -2.43 -20.91
CA ILE A 94 -12.94 -3.15 -19.65
C ILE A 94 -12.73 -2.15 -18.50
N ASN A 95 -13.32 -2.41 -17.34
CA ASN A 95 -12.93 -1.73 -16.10
C ASN A 95 -11.85 -2.58 -15.43
N VAL A 96 -10.68 -2.01 -15.14
CA VAL A 96 -9.55 -2.68 -14.51
C VAL A 96 -9.54 -2.34 -13.03
N ILE A 97 -9.44 -3.33 -12.15
CA ILE A 97 -9.27 -3.13 -10.70
C ILE A 97 -7.93 -3.73 -10.31
N THR A 98 -7.11 -2.95 -9.61
CA THR A 98 -5.80 -3.39 -9.14
C THR A 98 -5.65 -3.14 -7.65
N HIS A 99 -4.91 -4.01 -6.98
CA HIS A 99 -4.50 -3.79 -5.60
C HIS A 99 -2.97 -3.66 -5.50
N SER A 100 -2.49 -2.78 -4.62
CA SER A 100 -1.09 -2.65 -4.26
C SER A 100 -0.18 -2.54 -5.49
N MET A 101 0.89 -3.34 -5.57
CA MET A 101 1.82 -3.36 -6.70
C MET A 101 1.18 -3.63 -8.06
N GLY A 102 0.00 -4.26 -8.12
CA GLY A 102 -0.77 -4.38 -9.36
C GLY A 102 -1.06 -3.01 -10.02
N GLY A 103 -1.16 -1.95 -9.23
CA GLY A 103 -1.28 -0.59 -9.73
C GLY A 103 -0.02 -0.11 -10.46
N LEU A 104 1.17 -0.50 -9.98
CA LEU A 104 2.44 -0.18 -10.65
C LEU A 104 2.59 -0.95 -11.97
N LEU A 105 2.19 -2.22 -12.00
CA LEU A 105 2.14 -3.02 -13.23
C LEU A 105 1.25 -2.36 -14.29
N VAL A 106 0.02 -1.98 -13.92
CA VAL A 106 -0.91 -1.33 -14.87
C VAL A 106 -0.40 0.05 -15.28
N LYS A 107 0.22 0.82 -14.39
CA LYS A 107 0.84 2.10 -14.74
C LYS A 107 2.02 1.94 -15.71
N CYS A 108 2.86 0.93 -15.52
CA CYS A 108 3.92 0.56 -16.47
C CYS A 108 3.32 0.18 -17.83
N PHE A 109 2.30 -0.67 -17.84
CA PHE A 109 1.61 -1.09 -19.05
C PHE A 109 0.99 0.10 -19.79
N MET A 110 0.31 1.01 -19.09
CA MET A 110 -0.27 2.22 -19.66
C MET A 110 0.79 3.13 -20.28
N SER A 111 1.97 3.26 -19.65
CA SER A 111 3.07 4.09 -20.15
C SER A 111 3.73 3.49 -21.41
N LEU A 112 3.93 2.16 -21.44
CA LEU A 112 4.63 1.47 -22.52
C LEU A 112 3.73 1.01 -23.67
N HIS A 113 2.44 0.79 -23.41
CA HIS A 113 1.43 0.26 -24.34
C HIS A 113 0.16 1.11 -24.32
N SER A 114 0.32 2.43 -24.34
CA SER A 114 -0.76 3.41 -24.22
C SER A 114 -1.88 3.22 -25.24
N ASP A 115 -1.55 2.85 -26.48
CA ASP A 115 -2.50 2.57 -27.55
C ASP A 115 -3.38 1.35 -27.26
N ILE A 116 -2.78 0.28 -26.74
CA ILE A 116 -3.49 -0.94 -26.32
C ILE A 116 -4.37 -0.63 -25.10
N PHE A 117 -3.83 0.10 -24.13
CA PHE A 117 -4.57 0.50 -22.94
C PHE A 117 -5.78 1.36 -23.29
N GLU A 118 -5.62 2.40 -24.12
CA GLU A 118 -6.74 3.24 -24.55
C GLU A 118 -7.77 2.46 -25.37
N LYS A 119 -7.33 1.51 -26.21
CA LYS A 119 -8.23 0.67 -27.01
C LYS A 119 -9.17 -0.16 -26.14
N TYR A 120 -8.62 -0.84 -25.12
CA TYR A 120 -9.38 -1.86 -24.37
C TYR A 120 -9.95 -1.36 -23.04
N VAL A 121 -9.31 -0.41 -22.37
CA VAL A 121 -9.67 0.00 -21.00
C VAL A 121 -10.64 1.19 -21.03
N LYS A 122 -11.70 1.09 -20.22
CA LYS A 122 -12.71 2.13 -19.98
C LYS A 122 -12.36 2.94 -18.74
N SER A 123 -12.07 2.24 -17.65
CA SER A 123 -11.65 2.83 -16.39
C SER A 123 -10.66 1.94 -15.67
N TRP A 124 -9.88 2.54 -14.79
CA TRP A 124 -8.96 1.87 -13.90
C TRP A 124 -9.20 2.35 -12.46
N ILE A 125 -9.42 1.41 -11.56
CA ILE A 125 -9.57 1.61 -10.13
C ILE A 125 -8.31 1.03 -9.46
N ALA A 126 -7.46 1.89 -8.91
CA ALA A 126 -6.32 1.49 -8.10
C ALA A 126 -6.70 1.51 -6.62
N ILE A 127 -6.36 0.44 -5.89
CA ILE A 127 -6.62 0.30 -4.46
C ILE A 127 -5.27 0.10 -3.77
N ALA A 128 -4.95 0.96 -2.80
CA ALA A 128 -3.74 0.92 -1.98
C ALA A 128 -2.44 0.83 -2.80
N ALA A 129 -2.38 1.49 -3.96
CA ALA A 129 -1.23 1.37 -4.86
C ALA A 129 -0.04 2.24 -4.40
N PRO A 130 1.17 1.68 -4.20
CA PRO A 130 2.33 2.42 -3.72
C PRO A 130 3.01 3.20 -4.85
N PHE A 131 2.36 4.25 -5.37
CA PHE A 131 2.85 4.97 -6.56
C PHE A 131 4.24 5.57 -6.40
N GLN A 132 4.66 5.91 -5.18
CA GLN A 132 6.00 6.39 -4.85
C GLN A 132 6.82 5.41 -3.99
N GLY A 133 6.35 4.16 -3.86
CA GLY A 133 6.98 3.12 -3.07
C GLY A 133 6.45 2.98 -1.64
N ALA A 134 6.99 2.02 -0.90
CA ALA A 134 6.70 1.73 0.50
C ALA A 134 8.01 1.77 1.31
N PRO A 135 8.52 2.97 1.64
CA PRO A 135 9.93 3.16 1.98
C PRO A 135 10.44 2.34 3.17
N GLY A 136 9.71 2.34 4.30
CA GLY A 136 10.17 1.72 5.54
C GLY A 136 10.27 0.20 5.42
N TYR A 137 9.20 -0.47 5.02
CA TYR A 137 9.21 -1.93 4.88
C TYR A 137 10.15 -2.43 3.80
N VAL A 138 10.26 -1.73 2.67
CA VAL A 138 11.18 -2.14 1.59
C VAL A 138 12.63 -1.99 2.04
N THR A 139 12.96 -0.92 2.77
CA THR A 139 14.29 -0.72 3.36
C THR A 139 14.63 -1.84 4.33
N SER A 140 13.71 -2.20 5.24
CA SER A 140 13.90 -3.30 6.19
C SER A 140 14.04 -4.65 5.47
N THR A 141 13.17 -4.94 4.51
CA THR A 141 13.21 -6.14 3.66
C THR A 141 14.59 -6.31 3.00
N LEU A 142 15.10 -5.24 2.40
CA LEU A 142 16.39 -5.25 1.71
C LEU A 142 17.57 -5.29 2.69
N MET A 143 17.46 -4.83 3.94
CA MET A 143 18.56 -4.84 4.91
C MET A 143 18.67 -6.15 5.69
N ASN A 144 17.59 -6.56 6.34
CA ASN A 144 17.58 -7.66 7.31
C ASN A 144 16.33 -8.56 7.18
N GLY A 145 15.46 -8.27 6.21
CA GLY A 145 14.20 -8.96 6.00
C GLY A 145 13.07 -8.42 6.88
N MET A 146 11.86 -8.93 6.67
CA MET A 146 10.71 -8.57 7.50
C MET A 146 9.88 -9.81 7.86
N SER A 147 9.18 -9.71 8.99
CA SER A 147 8.06 -10.58 9.34
C SER A 147 6.79 -9.74 9.30
N PHE A 148 5.73 -10.26 8.66
CA PHE A 148 4.41 -9.62 8.62
C PHE A 148 3.52 -10.00 9.81
N VAL A 149 4.06 -10.84 10.71
CA VAL A 149 3.35 -11.35 11.88
C VAL A 149 4.29 -11.23 13.08
N ASP A 150 3.79 -10.59 14.14
CA ASP A 150 4.52 -10.41 15.39
C ASP A 150 4.08 -11.46 16.43
N GLY A 151 4.99 -11.80 17.36
CA GLY A 151 4.70 -12.72 18.45
C GLY A 151 4.78 -14.20 18.07
N TRP A 152 4.04 -15.06 18.78
CA TRP A 152 4.13 -16.52 18.63
C TRP A 152 3.62 -17.05 17.29
N GLU A 153 2.79 -16.28 16.59
CA GLU A 153 2.23 -16.66 15.29
C GLU A 153 3.30 -16.59 14.19
N ALA A 154 4.34 -15.76 14.37
CA ALA A 154 5.48 -15.65 13.46
C ALA A 154 6.22 -16.99 13.23
N TYR A 155 6.18 -17.91 14.19
CA TYR A 155 6.79 -19.25 14.06
C TYR A 155 6.12 -20.13 12.99
N PHE A 156 4.90 -19.79 12.56
CA PHE A 156 4.21 -20.47 11.47
C PHE A 156 4.51 -19.87 10.09
N PHE A 157 5.27 -18.75 10.06
CA PHE A 157 5.61 -18.04 8.83
C PHE A 157 7.12 -18.12 8.53
N VAL A 158 7.49 -17.70 7.33
CA VAL A 158 8.89 -17.66 6.87
C VAL A 158 9.69 -16.74 7.78
N SER A 159 10.85 -17.20 8.25
CA SER A 159 11.72 -16.37 9.10
C SER A 159 12.14 -15.08 8.38
N LYS A 160 12.37 -14.00 9.14
CA LYS A 160 12.81 -12.70 8.62
C LYS A 160 13.99 -12.83 7.65
N TRP A 161 15.02 -13.57 8.05
CA TRP A 161 16.20 -13.79 7.21
C TRP A 161 15.91 -14.62 5.97
N SER A 162 15.11 -15.68 6.09
CA SER A 162 14.68 -16.46 4.92
C SER A 162 13.89 -15.60 3.93
N MET A 163 13.04 -14.69 4.42
CA MET A 163 12.32 -13.74 3.59
C MET A 163 13.28 -12.80 2.84
N HIS A 164 14.29 -12.25 3.53
CA HIS A 164 15.34 -11.46 2.89
C HIS A 164 16.00 -12.24 1.74
N GLN A 165 16.43 -13.47 1.98
CA GLN A 165 17.11 -14.31 0.99
C GLN A 165 16.23 -14.63 -0.23
N LEU A 166 14.90 -14.74 -0.04
CA LEU A 166 13.94 -14.92 -1.13
C LEU A 166 13.74 -13.66 -1.96
N LEU A 167 13.84 -12.48 -1.34
CA LEU A 167 13.42 -11.20 -1.90
C LEU A 167 14.56 -10.33 -2.44
N ILE A 168 15.80 -10.52 -1.97
CA ILE A 168 16.95 -9.68 -2.34
C ILE A 168 17.30 -9.73 -3.84
N GLU A 169 16.88 -10.78 -4.54
CA GLU A 169 17.04 -10.90 -6.00
C GLU A 169 15.73 -10.61 -6.77
N CYS A 170 14.63 -10.24 -6.12
CA CYS A 170 13.35 -9.95 -6.78
C CYS A 170 13.31 -8.50 -7.28
N PRO A 171 13.25 -8.22 -8.60
CA PRO A 171 13.19 -6.85 -9.09
C PRO A 171 11.99 -6.03 -8.62
N SER A 172 10.86 -6.68 -8.30
CA SER A 172 9.68 -6.01 -7.78
C SER A 172 9.93 -5.28 -6.46
N ILE A 173 10.76 -5.84 -5.57
CA ILE A 173 11.07 -5.22 -4.28
C ILE A 173 11.86 -3.93 -4.45
N TYR A 174 12.79 -3.90 -5.40
CA TYR A 174 13.54 -2.69 -5.74
C TYR A 174 12.64 -1.60 -6.36
N GLU A 175 11.61 -2.01 -7.11
CA GLU A 175 10.62 -1.09 -7.69
C GLU A 175 9.65 -0.51 -6.67
N LEU A 176 9.62 -1.05 -5.45
CA LEU A 176 8.85 -0.52 -4.31
C LEU A 176 9.69 0.39 -3.39
N MET A 177 10.98 0.58 -3.66
CA MET A 177 11.81 1.51 -2.91
C MET A 177 11.27 2.95 -3.03
N ALA A 178 11.61 3.80 -2.05
CA ALA A 178 11.24 5.20 -2.06
C ALA A 178 11.60 5.88 -3.40
N CYS A 179 10.63 6.57 -3.99
CA CYS A 179 10.88 7.40 -5.16
C CYS A 179 11.89 8.50 -4.82
N LEU A 180 12.99 8.54 -5.58
CA LEU A 180 14.08 9.51 -5.40
C LEU A 180 13.73 10.91 -5.90
N ASP A 181 12.78 10.98 -6.82
CA ASP A 181 12.39 12.20 -7.53
C ASP A 181 11.11 12.83 -6.96
N HIS A 182 10.50 12.18 -5.95
CA HIS A 182 9.31 12.67 -5.26
C HIS A 182 9.71 13.58 -4.09
N GLU A 183 9.05 14.73 -3.99
CA GLU A 183 9.23 15.67 -2.89
C GLU A 183 8.38 15.22 -1.70
N TRP A 184 8.95 14.34 -0.88
CA TRP A 184 8.29 13.81 0.32
C TRP A 184 8.04 14.90 1.36
N GLU A 185 6.83 14.96 1.94
CA GLU A 185 6.55 15.81 3.11
C GLU A 185 7.44 15.39 4.30
N HIS A 186 7.49 14.07 4.53
CA HIS A 186 8.38 13.44 5.50
C HIS A 186 9.37 12.55 4.76
N ALA A 187 10.56 13.07 4.49
CA ALA A 187 11.58 12.34 3.74
C ALA A 187 11.90 10.98 4.39
N PRO A 188 11.84 9.86 3.63
CA PRO A 188 12.20 8.55 4.15
C PRO A 188 13.72 8.48 4.36
N LEU A 189 14.14 8.06 5.55
CA LEU A 189 15.53 7.99 5.95
C LEU A 189 15.88 6.58 6.47
N LEU A 190 17.13 6.18 6.22
CA LEU A 190 17.77 5.12 6.98
C LEU A 190 18.57 5.77 8.11
N GLN A 191 18.30 5.38 9.35
CA GLN A 191 18.96 5.90 10.54
C GLN A 191 19.75 4.79 11.23
N ILE A 192 20.95 5.11 11.68
CA ILE A 192 21.85 4.15 12.32
C ILE A 192 22.50 4.83 13.51
N TRP A 193 22.31 4.27 14.70
CA TRP A 193 23.11 4.61 15.86
C TRP A 193 24.48 3.95 15.73
N LYS A 194 25.54 4.73 15.50
CA LYS A 194 26.91 4.24 15.42
C LYS A 194 27.72 4.58 16.65
N GLU A 195 28.64 3.69 17.00
CA GLU A 195 29.64 3.97 18.01
C GLU A 195 30.80 4.75 17.37
N ILE A 196 31.12 5.89 17.96
CA ILE A 196 32.25 6.72 17.56
C ILE A 196 33.18 6.85 18.76
N GLN A 197 34.45 6.55 18.53
CA GLN A 197 35.49 6.82 19.51
C GLN A 197 35.88 8.31 19.44
N ASP A 198 35.81 9.00 20.57
CA ASP A 198 36.37 10.33 20.70
C ASP A 198 37.91 10.27 20.60
N GLY A 199 38.56 11.43 20.40
CA GLY A 199 40.02 11.53 20.32
C GLY A 199 40.76 11.10 21.60
N ASN A 200 40.03 10.80 22.68
CA ASN A 200 40.54 10.32 23.96
C ASN A 200 40.26 8.81 24.19
N GLY A 201 39.61 8.13 23.23
CA GLY A 201 39.29 6.71 23.29
C GLY A 201 37.99 6.36 24.02
N ASN A 202 37.13 7.33 24.36
CA ASN A 202 35.80 7.04 24.90
C ASN A 202 34.81 6.80 23.76
N ALA A 203 34.03 5.73 23.87
CA ALA A 203 32.92 5.43 22.97
C ALA A 203 31.74 6.38 23.22
N THR A 204 31.18 6.93 22.16
CA THR A 204 29.96 7.75 22.17
C THR A 204 29.02 7.29 21.06
N ALA A 205 27.72 7.25 21.33
CA ALA A 205 26.71 6.91 20.34
C ALA A 205 26.31 8.15 19.55
N MET A 206 26.29 8.06 18.21
CA MET A 206 25.83 9.12 17.32
C MET A 206 24.81 8.56 16.33
N LEU A 207 23.70 9.27 16.16
CA LEU A 207 22.71 8.95 15.15
C LEU A 207 23.14 9.51 13.79
N GLU A 208 23.48 8.63 12.86
CA GLU A 208 23.67 8.97 11.45
C GLU A 208 22.35 8.78 10.68
N GLN A 209 22.09 9.66 9.73
CA GLN A 209 20.89 9.63 8.89
C GLN A 209 21.30 9.64 7.43
N PHE A 210 20.70 8.77 6.64
CA PHE A 210 21.01 8.56 5.23
C PHE A 210 19.73 8.72 4.41
N THR A 211 19.81 9.56 3.38
CA THR A 211 18.78 9.63 2.34
C THR A 211 18.67 8.29 1.59
N PRO A 212 17.60 8.05 0.82
CA PRO A 212 17.46 6.80 0.05
C PRO A 212 18.63 6.55 -0.92
N ILE A 213 19.25 7.61 -1.44
CA ILE A 213 20.44 7.52 -2.31
C ILE A 213 21.66 7.10 -1.50
N GLU A 214 21.90 7.72 -0.34
CA GLU A 214 23.04 7.40 0.51
C GLU A 214 22.94 6.00 1.12
N ALA A 215 21.71 5.55 1.43
CA ALA A 215 21.42 4.22 1.97
C ALA A 215 21.92 3.08 1.06
N VAL A 216 21.98 3.30 -0.26
CA VAL A 216 22.56 2.33 -1.22
C VAL A 216 24.00 1.93 -0.85
N SER A 217 24.80 2.89 -0.38
CA SER A 217 26.17 2.64 0.04
C SER A 217 26.22 1.79 1.32
N ILE A 218 25.24 1.95 2.20
CA ILE A 218 25.10 1.19 3.44
C ILE A 218 24.68 -0.25 3.13
N PHE A 219 23.63 -0.46 2.33
CA PHE A 219 23.21 -1.81 1.90
C PHE A 219 24.36 -2.57 1.25
N THR A 220 25.12 -1.91 0.37
CA THR A 220 26.27 -2.53 -0.32
C THR A 220 27.31 -3.04 0.68
N GLN A 221 27.60 -2.27 1.73
CA GLN A 221 28.60 -2.64 2.73
C GLN A 221 28.08 -3.72 3.68
N ALA A 222 26.88 -3.51 4.23
CA ALA A 222 26.24 -4.41 5.18
C ALA A 222 26.03 -5.82 4.62
N LEU A 223 25.70 -5.92 3.33
CA LEU A 223 25.40 -7.19 2.65
C LEU A 223 26.57 -7.69 1.78
N SER A 224 27.78 -7.13 1.93
CA SER A 224 28.93 -7.48 1.09
C SER A 224 29.38 -8.94 1.24
N SER A 225 29.16 -9.53 2.42
CA SER A 225 29.44 -10.93 2.76
C SER A 225 28.20 -11.82 2.75
N ASN A 226 27.06 -11.33 2.29
CA ASN A 226 25.81 -12.09 2.29
C ASN A 226 25.89 -13.26 1.29
N GLU A 227 25.51 -14.45 1.74
CA GLU A 227 25.56 -15.68 0.95
C GLU A 227 24.41 -16.64 1.29
N LEU A 228 24.03 -17.46 0.31
CA LEU A 228 23.07 -18.54 0.44
C LEU A 228 23.74 -19.87 0.16
N SER A 229 23.67 -20.81 1.11
CA SER A 229 24.14 -22.17 0.90
C SER A 229 23.07 -23.01 0.19
N TYR A 230 23.35 -23.45 -1.03
CA TYR A 230 22.45 -24.26 -1.84
C TYR A 230 23.21 -25.39 -2.54
N GLY A 231 22.79 -26.64 -2.32
CA GLY A 231 23.44 -27.81 -2.93
C GLY A 231 24.90 -28.02 -2.50
N GLY A 232 25.30 -27.51 -1.33
CA GLY A 232 26.67 -27.58 -0.83
C GLY A 232 27.61 -26.54 -1.45
N VAL A 233 27.07 -25.55 -2.17
CA VAL A 233 27.79 -24.40 -2.72
C VAL A 233 27.24 -23.14 -2.08
N ASP A 234 28.14 -22.27 -1.63
CA ASP A 234 27.77 -20.95 -1.11
C ASP A 234 27.70 -19.96 -2.28
N ILE A 235 26.51 -19.36 -2.44
CA ILE A 235 26.18 -18.46 -3.54
C ILE A 235 26.14 -17.03 -2.98
N PRO A 236 27.00 -16.11 -3.43
CA PRO A 236 26.94 -14.71 -2.99
C PRO A 236 25.60 -14.07 -3.37
N LEU A 237 24.96 -13.41 -2.41
CA LEU A 237 23.71 -12.64 -2.60
C LEU A 237 23.83 -11.22 -2.03
N PRO A 238 24.79 -10.41 -2.52
CA PRO A 238 24.94 -9.04 -2.06
C PRO A 238 23.75 -8.18 -2.53
N PHE A 239 23.67 -6.96 -2.00
CA PHE A 239 22.73 -5.97 -2.52
C PHE A 239 22.91 -5.74 -4.03
N ASN A 240 21.90 -6.09 -4.82
CA ASN A 240 22.02 -6.14 -6.27
C ASN A 240 21.82 -4.75 -6.94
N LYS A 241 22.93 -4.12 -7.31
CA LYS A 241 22.94 -2.80 -7.97
C LYS A 241 22.42 -2.83 -9.41
N GLU A 242 22.51 -3.96 -10.11
CA GLU A 242 22.00 -4.07 -11.47
C GLU A 242 20.47 -4.07 -11.47
N ILE A 243 19.87 -4.77 -10.50
CA ILE A 243 18.42 -4.72 -10.27
C ILE A 243 17.99 -3.31 -9.86
N LEU A 244 18.72 -2.64 -8.97
CA LEU A 244 18.44 -1.24 -8.62
C LEU A 244 18.47 -0.31 -9.85
N GLN A 245 19.46 -0.45 -10.73
CA GLN A 245 19.50 0.32 -11.98
C GLN A 245 18.29 0.04 -12.87
N TRP A 246 17.82 -1.21 -12.91
CA TRP A 246 16.62 -1.59 -13.64
C TRP A 246 15.36 -0.95 -13.05
N ALA A 247 15.23 -0.95 -11.72
CA ALA A 247 14.14 -0.33 -10.98
C ALA A 247 14.10 1.20 -11.15
N ASN A 248 15.27 1.86 -11.15
CA ASN A 248 15.36 3.29 -11.45
C ASN A 248 14.78 3.64 -12.83
N LYS A 249 15.05 2.82 -13.86
CA LYS A 249 14.42 2.99 -15.19
C LYS A 249 12.92 2.73 -15.15
N THR A 250 12.44 1.78 -14.34
CA THR A 250 11.00 1.57 -14.14
C THR A 250 10.35 2.81 -13.51
N ARG A 251 11.01 3.45 -12.54
CA ARG A 251 10.55 4.70 -11.93
C ARG A 251 10.39 5.83 -12.95
N GLU A 252 11.35 6.00 -13.86
CA GLU A 252 11.25 6.98 -14.96
C GLU A 252 10.04 6.73 -15.88
N ILE A 253 9.71 5.46 -16.12
CA ILE A 253 8.53 5.07 -16.91
C ILE A 253 7.23 5.37 -16.14
N LEU A 254 7.22 5.12 -14.84
CA LEU A 254 6.08 5.42 -13.96
C LEU A 254 5.85 6.93 -13.83
N SER A 255 6.90 7.74 -13.68
CA SER A 255 6.78 9.20 -13.55
C SER A 255 6.35 9.89 -14.84
N SER A 256 6.66 9.31 -15.99
CA SER A 256 6.27 9.83 -17.31
C SER A 256 4.89 9.35 -17.80
N ALA A 257 4.25 8.44 -17.06
CA ALA A 257 2.97 7.85 -17.44
C ALA A 257 1.86 8.91 -17.54
N LYS A 258 1.06 8.86 -18.60
CA LYS A 258 -0.08 9.76 -18.81
C LYS A 258 -1.34 8.95 -19.06
N LEU A 259 -2.42 9.33 -18.37
CA LEU A 259 -3.72 8.74 -18.57
C LEU A 259 -4.26 9.13 -19.96
N PRO A 260 -4.68 8.18 -20.81
CA PRO A 260 -5.31 8.51 -22.08
C PRO A 260 -6.63 9.26 -21.88
N PRO A 261 -6.99 10.25 -22.73
CA PRO A 261 -8.12 11.15 -22.50
C PRO A 261 -9.50 10.48 -22.31
N ASN A 262 -9.67 9.28 -22.87
CA ASN A 262 -10.94 8.55 -22.84
C ASN A 262 -11.00 7.46 -21.76
N VAL A 263 -9.99 7.40 -20.88
CA VAL A 263 -9.92 6.41 -19.79
C VAL A 263 -10.10 7.14 -18.47
N LYS A 264 -11.03 6.65 -17.64
CA LYS A 264 -11.25 7.19 -16.30
C LYS A 264 -10.32 6.53 -15.29
N PHE A 265 -9.78 7.31 -14.36
CA PHE A 265 -8.96 6.79 -13.27
C PHE A 265 -9.58 7.11 -11.92
N TYR A 266 -9.56 6.12 -11.03
CA TYR A 266 -10.04 6.23 -9.66
C TYR A 266 -8.98 5.65 -8.73
N ASN A 267 -8.81 6.27 -7.56
CA ASN A 267 -7.83 5.86 -6.58
C ASN A 267 -8.51 5.69 -5.21
N VAL A 268 -8.26 4.56 -4.56
CA VAL A 268 -8.60 4.31 -3.17
C VAL A 268 -7.29 4.07 -2.43
N TYR A 269 -7.08 4.75 -1.31
CA TYR A 269 -5.89 4.59 -0.48
C TYR A 269 -6.30 4.33 0.97
N GLY A 270 -5.51 3.56 1.71
CA GLY A 270 -5.79 3.33 3.13
C GLY A 270 -5.22 4.44 4.00
N THR A 271 -5.86 4.67 5.15
CA THR A 271 -5.51 5.72 6.14
C THR A 271 -5.64 5.17 7.55
N GLY A 272 -5.20 5.92 8.56
CA GLY A 272 -5.46 5.65 9.97
C GLY A 272 -4.58 4.57 10.60
N PHE A 273 -3.53 4.13 9.90
CA PHE A 273 -2.55 3.17 10.42
C PHE A 273 -1.14 3.73 10.39
N ASP A 274 -0.44 3.50 11.50
CA ASP A 274 1.00 3.73 11.65
C ASP A 274 1.77 2.99 10.56
N THR A 275 2.31 3.75 9.61
CA THR A 275 2.94 3.20 8.41
C THR A 275 4.43 3.52 8.35
N PRO A 276 5.33 2.52 8.28
CA PRO A 276 6.77 2.73 8.28
C PRO A 276 7.26 3.62 7.12
N GLN A 277 7.78 4.80 7.46
CA GLN A 277 8.38 5.74 6.51
C GLN A 277 9.91 5.71 6.58
N SER A 278 10.47 5.73 7.79
CA SER A 278 11.92 5.64 8.01
C SER A 278 12.26 4.45 8.89
N VAL A 279 13.48 3.94 8.73
CA VAL A 279 13.98 2.76 9.45
C VAL A 279 15.18 3.15 10.29
N CYS A 280 15.20 2.75 11.56
CA CYS A 280 16.27 3.04 12.49
C CYS A 280 16.83 1.75 13.11
N TYR A 281 18.16 1.64 13.11
CA TYR A 281 18.92 0.51 13.68
C TYR A 281 19.82 0.95 14.83
N GLY A 282 19.90 0.09 15.85
CA GLY A 282 20.66 0.36 17.08
C GLY A 282 19.94 1.35 18.00
N SER A 283 20.59 1.70 19.10
CA SER A 283 20.11 2.73 20.03
C SER A 283 21.27 3.51 20.65
N ALA A 284 20.95 4.58 21.38
CA ALA A 284 21.96 5.31 22.15
C ALA A 284 22.68 4.43 23.19
N ASP A 285 21.99 3.42 23.73
CA ASP A 285 22.53 2.49 24.73
C ASP A 285 23.23 1.27 24.10
N SER A 286 22.92 0.97 22.83
CA SER A 286 23.48 -0.15 22.08
C SER A 286 23.80 0.30 20.64
N PRO A 287 24.82 1.16 20.46
CA PRO A 287 25.23 1.62 19.15
C PRO A 287 25.93 0.51 18.36
N ILE A 288 25.94 0.65 17.04
CA ILE A 288 26.47 -0.32 16.08
C ILE A 288 27.94 -0.02 15.80
N LEU A 289 28.77 -1.07 15.85
CA LEU A 289 30.20 -1.00 15.59
C LEU A 289 30.52 -1.25 14.11
N ASP A 290 29.97 -2.35 13.57
CA ASP A 290 30.14 -2.77 12.18
C ASP A 290 28.79 -2.78 11.43
N LEU A 291 28.77 -2.24 10.22
CA LEU A 291 27.60 -2.29 9.35
C LEU A 291 27.20 -3.73 8.98
N GLN A 292 28.12 -4.69 9.04
CA GLN A 292 27.82 -6.11 8.83
C GLN A 292 26.93 -6.72 9.95
N GLU A 293 26.72 -6.01 11.06
CA GLU A 293 25.79 -6.43 12.11
C GLU A 293 24.33 -6.10 11.75
N LEU A 294 24.08 -5.11 10.88
CA LEU A 294 22.73 -4.65 10.52
C LEU A 294 21.76 -5.77 10.12
N PRO A 295 22.15 -6.78 9.33
CA PRO A 295 21.28 -7.90 8.97
C PRO A 295 20.74 -8.71 10.16
N LEU A 296 21.41 -8.64 11.33
CA LEU A 296 21.06 -9.41 12.53
C LEU A 296 20.20 -8.61 13.53
N LEU A 297 20.04 -7.30 13.31
CA LEU A 297 19.37 -6.42 14.24
C LEU A 297 17.87 -6.32 13.95
N ASP A 298 17.12 -5.87 14.96
CA ASP A 298 15.74 -5.46 14.76
C ASP A 298 15.66 -3.98 14.39
N ALA A 299 14.72 -3.69 13.49
CA ALA A 299 14.46 -2.34 13.03
C ALA A 299 13.44 -1.69 13.96
N THR A 300 13.63 -0.41 14.22
CA THR A 300 12.59 0.48 14.74
C THR A 300 12.10 1.38 13.62
N TYR A 301 10.81 1.70 13.61
CA TYR A 301 10.21 2.48 12.53
C TYR A 301 9.79 3.85 13.01
N ILE A 302 9.96 4.84 12.15
CA ILE A 302 9.32 6.15 12.28
C ILE A 302 8.17 6.14 11.29
N ASN A 303 6.97 6.24 11.83
CA ASN A 303 5.73 6.04 11.11
C ASN A 303 5.11 7.37 10.66
N VAL A 304 4.35 7.29 9.58
CA VAL A 304 3.43 8.33 9.09
C VAL A 304 2.05 7.70 8.88
N ASP A 305 1.04 8.52 8.58
CA ASP A 305 -0.28 8.01 8.23
C ASP A 305 -0.26 7.20 6.93
N GLY A 306 -1.03 6.11 6.89
CA GLY A 306 -1.12 5.17 5.77
C GLY A 306 -2.00 3.98 6.12
N ASP A 307 -1.76 2.87 5.41
CA ASP A 307 -2.51 1.62 5.57
C ASP A 307 -1.72 0.53 6.33
N GLY A 308 -0.66 0.94 7.04
CA GLY A 308 0.27 0.08 7.73
C GLY A 308 1.41 -0.42 6.84
N THR A 309 1.32 -0.29 5.50
CA THR A 309 2.35 -0.69 4.53
C THR A 309 2.79 0.47 3.63
N VAL A 310 1.82 1.19 3.07
CA VAL A 310 2.00 2.26 2.08
C VAL A 310 1.57 3.59 2.70
N PRO A 311 2.48 4.58 2.77
CA PRO A 311 2.13 5.91 3.23
C PRO A 311 1.01 6.53 2.39
N VAL A 312 0.10 7.28 3.02
CA VAL A 312 -0.97 8.02 2.30
C VAL A 312 -0.38 8.87 1.18
N GLU A 313 0.71 9.57 1.47
CA GLU A 313 1.42 10.42 0.50
C GLU A 313 1.82 9.63 -0.76
N SER A 314 2.40 8.45 -0.58
CA SER A 314 2.81 7.57 -1.69
C SER A 314 1.63 7.11 -2.50
N SER A 315 0.53 6.72 -1.84
CA SER A 315 -0.66 6.22 -2.52
C SER A 315 -1.45 7.31 -3.24
N LYS A 316 -1.36 8.57 -2.81
CA LYS A 316 -2.01 9.73 -3.46
C LYS A 316 -1.19 10.32 -4.60
N ALA A 317 0.13 10.18 -4.56
CA ALA A 317 1.05 10.75 -5.54
C ALA A 317 1.10 9.95 -6.85
N ASP A 318 -0.08 9.61 -7.41
CA ASP A 318 -0.21 8.84 -8.65
C ASP A 318 0.19 9.63 -9.91
N GLY A 319 0.11 10.96 -9.87
CA GLY A 319 0.47 11.84 -10.99
C GLY A 319 -0.52 11.82 -12.16
N LEU A 320 -1.72 11.28 -11.97
CA LEU A 320 -2.77 11.13 -12.97
C LEU A 320 -3.95 12.06 -12.67
N ASP A 321 -4.75 12.33 -13.70
CA ASP A 321 -6.01 13.06 -13.53
C ASP A 321 -7.11 12.09 -13.09
N ALA A 322 -7.24 11.90 -11.78
CA ALA A 322 -8.24 11.02 -11.20
C ALA A 322 -9.61 11.71 -11.10
N GLU A 323 -10.65 10.96 -11.41
CA GLU A 323 -12.05 11.35 -11.22
C GLU A 323 -12.40 11.44 -9.72
N ALA A 324 -11.79 10.58 -8.90
CA ALA A 324 -11.89 10.62 -7.45
C ALA A 324 -10.67 9.97 -6.79
N ARG A 325 -10.31 10.48 -5.60
CA ARG A 325 -9.39 9.85 -4.66
C ARG A 325 -10.10 9.73 -3.31
N VAL A 326 -10.21 8.52 -2.78
CA VAL A 326 -10.96 8.23 -1.55
C VAL A 326 -10.05 7.53 -0.55
N GLY A 327 -9.91 8.10 0.64
CA GLY A 327 -9.26 7.47 1.78
C GLY A 327 -10.22 6.52 2.49
N ILE A 328 -9.76 5.33 2.86
CA ILE A 328 -10.52 4.38 3.69
C ILE A 328 -9.67 4.01 4.90
N PRO A 329 -10.11 4.26 6.14
CA PRO A 329 -9.46 3.70 7.32
C PRO A 329 -9.39 2.19 7.20
N GLY A 330 -8.18 1.61 7.16
CA GLY A 330 -8.04 0.18 6.93
C GLY A 330 -6.59 -0.26 6.72
N GLU A 331 -6.30 -1.47 7.19
CA GLU A 331 -5.03 -2.13 6.92
C GLU A 331 -4.89 -2.49 5.43
N HIS A 332 -3.65 -2.47 4.93
CA HIS A 332 -3.30 -2.61 3.52
C HIS A 332 -4.03 -3.76 2.81
N ARG A 333 -4.10 -4.95 3.41
CA ARG A 333 -4.87 -6.06 2.84
C ARG A 333 -6.34 -6.01 3.24
N GLY A 334 -6.62 -5.64 4.48
CA GLY A 334 -7.97 -5.55 5.05
C GLY A 334 -8.92 -4.67 4.25
N ILE A 335 -8.40 -3.64 3.57
CA ILE A 335 -9.20 -2.76 2.70
C ILE A 335 -9.96 -3.54 1.61
N LEU A 336 -9.43 -4.66 1.11
CA LEU A 336 -10.09 -5.49 0.08
C LEU A 336 -11.35 -6.21 0.58
N CYS A 337 -11.53 -6.31 1.89
CA CYS A 337 -12.70 -6.89 2.54
C CYS A 337 -13.67 -5.82 3.06
N ASP A 338 -13.34 -4.53 2.88
CA ASP A 338 -14.08 -3.44 3.45
C ASP A 338 -15.40 -3.15 2.71
N LYS A 339 -16.47 -2.91 3.48
CA LYS A 339 -17.82 -2.69 2.92
C LYS A 339 -17.96 -1.33 2.26
N HIS A 340 -17.23 -0.32 2.71
CA HIS A 340 -17.20 0.99 2.07
C HIS A 340 -16.50 0.87 0.71
N LEU A 341 -15.38 0.15 0.64
CA LEU A 341 -14.73 -0.15 -0.65
C LEU A 341 -15.71 -0.81 -1.62
N PHE A 342 -16.45 -1.84 -1.19
CA PHE A 342 -17.43 -2.51 -2.04
C PHE A 342 -18.51 -1.55 -2.58
N ARG A 343 -19.04 -0.65 -1.74
CA ARG A 343 -20.01 0.37 -2.17
C ARG A 343 -19.42 1.33 -3.20
N ILE A 344 -18.21 1.83 -2.94
CA ILE A 344 -17.50 2.75 -3.82
C ILE A 344 -17.24 2.11 -5.19
N VAL A 345 -16.69 0.88 -5.20
CA VAL A 345 -16.42 0.13 -6.43
C VAL A 345 -17.72 -0.17 -7.17
N LYS A 346 -18.76 -0.64 -6.49
CA LYS A 346 -20.08 -0.89 -7.10
C LYS A 346 -20.64 0.36 -7.79
N HIS A 347 -20.51 1.52 -7.15
CA HIS A 347 -20.92 2.80 -7.68
C HIS A 347 -20.13 3.20 -8.93
N TRP A 348 -18.79 3.19 -8.87
CA TRP A 348 -17.94 3.54 -10.01
C TRP A 348 -18.14 2.61 -11.21
N LEU A 349 -18.42 1.32 -10.95
CA LEU A 349 -18.77 0.35 -11.98
C LEU A 349 -20.19 0.51 -12.52
N LYS A 350 -21.06 1.26 -11.83
CA LYS A 350 -22.51 1.37 -12.10
C LYS A 350 -23.20 0.00 -12.12
N ALA A 351 -22.79 -0.87 -11.18
CA ALA A 351 -23.20 -2.28 -11.17
C ALA A 351 -24.62 -2.51 -10.63
N ASP A 352 -25.22 -1.54 -9.93
CA ASP A 352 -26.67 -1.45 -9.68
C ASP A 352 -27.04 -0.03 -9.17
N HIS A 353 -28.33 0.33 -9.21
CA HIS A 353 -28.83 1.56 -8.57
C HIS A 353 -29.08 1.27 -7.09
N ASP A 354 -28.03 1.35 -6.26
CA ASP A 354 -28.21 1.30 -4.80
C ASP A 354 -28.97 2.58 -4.37
N PRO A 355 -30.24 2.47 -3.92
CA PRO A 355 -31.03 3.64 -3.55
C PRO A 355 -30.58 4.27 -2.22
N PHE A 356 -29.70 3.60 -1.48
CA PHE A 356 -29.14 4.07 -0.21
C PHE A 356 -27.72 4.61 -0.36
N TYR A 357 -27.07 4.43 -1.51
CA TYR A 357 -25.75 4.99 -1.77
C TYR A 357 -25.83 6.51 -1.96
N ASN A 358 -25.13 7.25 -1.12
CA ASN A 358 -24.94 8.68 -1.21
C ASN A 358 -23.42 8.95 -1.26
N PRO A 359 -22.84 9.39 -2.39
CA PRO A 359 -21.40 9.60 -2.51
C PRO A 359 -20.87 10.62 -1.50
N VAL A 360 -21.68 11.56 -1.01
CA VAL A 360 -21.24 12.48 0.06
C VAL A 360 -21.14 11.76 1.41
N ASN A 361 -22.04 10.82 1.70
CA ASN A 361 -22.04 10.10 2.98
C ASN A 361 -21.23 8.80 2.96
N ASP A 362 -21.06 8.16 1.80
CA ASP A 362 -20.34 6.89 1.65
C ASP A 362 -18.86 7.11 1.33
N TYR A 363 -18.47 8.31 0.85
CA TYR A 363 -17.06 8.76 0.90
C TYR A 363 -16.70 9.35 2.28
N VAL A 364 -17.69 9.59 3.15
CA VAL A 364 -17.48 9.89 4.58
C VAL A 364 -17.46 8.55 5.30
N ILE A 365 -16.36 8.19 5.95
CA ILE A 365 -16.33 6.99 6.76
C ILE A 365 -16.64 7.41 8.19
N LEU A 366 -17.72 6.86 8.74
CA LEU A 366 -17.99 7.00 10.17
C LEU A 366 -17.25 5.84 10.82
N PRO A 367 -16.21 6.09 11.64
CA PRO A 367 -15.44 5.01 12.22
C PRO A 367 -16.35 4.06 12.99
N THR A 368 -16.10 2.77 12.81
CA THR A 368 -16.77 1.79 13.66
C THR A 368 -16.24 1.94 15.08
N LEU A 369 -17.04 1.57 16.09
CA LEU A 369 -16.75 1.72 17.52
C LEU A 369 -15.40 1.10 17.98
N PHE A 370 -14.74 0.35 17.09
CA PHE A 370 -13.46 -0.33 17.29
C PHE A 370 -12.24 0.42 16.72
N GLU A 371 -12.42 1.35 15.78
CA GLU A 371 -11.34 2.09 15.07
C GLU A 371 -10.99 3.43 15.75
N ILE A 372 -11.42 3.59 17.00
CA ILE A 372 -11.28 4.81 17.77
C ILE A 372 -9.90 4.82 18.43
N GLU A 373 -9.01 5.72 18.00
CA GLU A 373 -7.81 6.09 18.75
C GLU A 373 -8.21 6.58 20.15
N ARG A 374 -7.79 5.82 21.18
CA ARG A 374 -8.04 6.14 22.57
C ARG A 374 -6.82 6.83 23.17
N HIS A 375 -6.87 8.16 23.29
CA HIS A 375 -5.87 8.89 24.06
C HIS A 375 -6.37 9.14 25.48
N GLN A 376 -5.63 8.66 26.48
CA GLN A 376 -5.79 9.05 27.88
C GLN A 376 -4.93 10.29 28.16
N ASP A 377 -5.54 11.42 28.48
CA ASP A 377 -4.83 12.56 29.07
C ASP A 377 -4.38 12.20 30.50
N SER A 378 -3.22 12.71 30.90
CA SER A 378 -2.65 12.80 32.25
C SER A 378 -3.59 13.23 33.39
N LYS A 379 -4.83 13.64 33.08
CA LYS A 379 -5.90 14.02 34.02
C LYS A 379 -7.12 13.07 34.04
N GLY A 380 -7.03 11.88 33.45
CA GLY A 380 -8.12 10.88 33.48
C GLY A 380 -9.26 11.12 32.47
N LYS A 381 -9.10 12.08 31.55
CA LYS A 381 -10.05 12.31 30.45
C LYS A 381 -9.68 11.46 29.25
N GLU A 382 -10.66 10.74 28.71
CA GLU A 382 -10.55 9.95 27.49
C GLU A 382 -10.97 10.84 26.31
N VAL A 383 -10.06 11.11 25.38
CA VAL A 383 -10.33 11.90 24.18
C VAL A 383 -10.17 11.00 22.96
N THR A 384 -11.19 11.01 22.11
CA THR A 384 -11.28 10.37 20.81
C THR A 384 -11.20 11.46 19.75
N SER A 385 -10.41 11.28 18.70
CA SER A 385 -10.40 12.16 17.52
C SER A 385 -10.35 11.35 16.24
N VAL A 386 -10.96 11.87 15.19
CA VAL A 386 -11.08 11.30 13.85
C VAL A 386 -10.87 12.44 12.87
N LYS A 387 -9.92 12.29 11.95
CA LYS A 387 -9.67 13.24 10.87
C LYS A 387 -9.69 12.49 9.54
N GLU A 388 -10.56 12.91 8.63
CA GLU A 388 -10.67 12.33 7.30
C GLU A 388 -10.68 13.41 6.21
N GLU A 389 -10.13 13.09 5.04
CA GLU A 389 -9.98 14.02 3.92
C GLU A 389 -10.20 13.31 2.57
N TRP A 390 -10.95 13.94 1.66
CA TRP A 390 -11.18 13.42 0.29
C TRP A 390 -11.31 14.52 -0.77
N GLU A 391 -11.17 14.12 -2.04
CA GLU A 391 -11.26 14.99 -3.21
C GLU A 391 -12.25 14.44 -4.25
N ILE A 392 -13.24 15.25 -4.63
CA ILE A 392 -14.27 14.91 -5.62
C ILE A 392 -14.26 15.93 -6.78
N VAL A 393 -14.40 15.48 -8.02
CA VAL A 393 -14.67 16.39 -9.16
C VAL A 393 -16.17 16.69 -9.24
N SER A 394 -16.53 17.97 -9.14
CA SER A 394 -17.91 18.49 -9.16
C SER A 394 -18.06 19.49 -10.31
N GLU A 395 -19.13 19.42 -11.11
CA GLU A 395 -19.40 20.42 -12.17
C GLU A 395 -20.03 21.72 -11.62
N ASP A 396 -20.55 21.70 -10.39
CA ASP A 396 -21.17 22.87 -9.74
C ASP A 396 -20.18 23.56 -8.79
N GLU A 397 -20.02 24.88 -8.95
CA GLU A 397 -19.30 25.74 -8.00
C GLU A 397 -20.03 25.74 -6.64
N ARG A 398 -19.37 25.25 -5.59
CA ARG A 398 -19.85 25.34 -4.21
C ARG A 398 -19.00 26.32 -3.42
N GLU A 399 -19.66 27.23 -2.72
CA GLU A 399 -18.99 28.12 -1.75
C GLU A 399 -18.45 27.31 -0.58
N ALA A 400 -17.41 27.83 0.08
CA ALA A 400 -16.87 27.21 1.28
C ALA A 400 -17.96 27.07 2.35
N MET A 401 -18.23 25.85 2.78
CA MET A 401 -19.19 25.56 3.83
C MET A 401 -18.49 24.90 5.00
N VAL A 402 -18.63 25.50 6.17
CA VAL A 402 -18.24 24.89 7.44
C VAL A 402 -19.50 24.54 8.20
N GLY A 403 -19.76 23.25 8.36
CA GLY A 403 -20.81 22.74 9.22
C GLY A 403 -20.19 22.17 10.49
N SER A 404 -20.72 22.52 11.66
CA SER A 404 -20.34 21.86 12.90
C SER A 404 -21.59 21.32 13.61
N ILE A 405 -21.48 20.12 14.16
CA ILE A 405 -22.50 19.52 15.01
C ILE A 405 -21.86 19.13 16.33
N SER A 406 -22.54 19.47 17.42
CA SER A 406 -22.09 19.16 18.77
C SER A 406 -23.20 18.43 19.50
N ALA A 407 -22.88 17.29 20.09
CA ALA A 407 -23.80 16.47 20.85
C ALA A 407 -23.20 16.19 22.23
N SER A 408 -23.95 16.49 23.28
CA SER A 408 -23.55 16.19 24.66
C SER A 408 -24.56 15.24 25.29
N CYS A 409 -24.04 14.24 26.02
CA CYS A 409 -24.84 13.27 26.77
C CYS A 409 -24.32 13.19 28.21
N VAL A 410 -25.25 13.19 29.17
CA VAL A 410 -24.97 12.97 30.59
C VAL A 410 -25.43 11.56 30.93
N VAL A 411 -24.53 10.72 31.42
CA VAL A 411 -24.82 9.30 31.70
C VAL A 411 -24.88 9.06 33.21
N GLY A 412 -26.08 8.81 33.73
CA GLY A 412 -26.34 8.41 35.13
C GLY A 412 -27.08 9.44 35.99
N ASP A 413 -27.64 9.00 37.12
CA ASP A 413 -28.31 9.85 38.13
C ASP A 413 -27.32 10.69 38.96
N ASP A 414 -26.02 10.40 38.86
CA ASP A 414 -24.94 11.23 39.43
C ASP A 414 -24.33 12.12 38.35
N LEU A 415 -24.31 13.44 38.60
CA LEU A 415 -23.85 14.53 37.71
C LEU A 415 -22.34 14.50 37.36
N SER A 416 -21.64 13.37 37.50
CA SER A 416 -20.17 13.30 37.46
C SER A 416 -19.55 12.79 36.16
N ALA A 417 -20.33 12.26 35.21
CA ALA A 417 -19.83 11.78 33.91
C ALA A 417 -20.49 12.53 32.74
N SER A 418 -19.69 13.27 31.97
CA SER A 418 -20.13 13.98 30.76
C SER A 418 -19.40 13.45 29.53
N GLN A 419 -20.17 13.14 28.48
CA GLN A 419 -19.66 12.87 27.15
C GLN A 419 -20.01 14.03 26.23
N GLU A 420 -19.02 14.57 25.54
CA GLU A 420 -19.20 15.66 24.58
C GLU A 420 -18.55 15.26 23.25
N ALA A 421 -19.32 15.27 22.16
CA ALA A 421 -18.83 15.00 20.82
C ALA A 421 -19.01 16.22 19.94
N HIS A 422 -17.97 16.59 19.20
CA HIS A 422 -17.96 17.67 18.22
C HIS A 422 -17.50 17.11 16.88
N ALA A 423 -18.30 17.24 15.83
CA ALA A 423 -17.85 16.99 14.47
C ALA A 423 -17.94 18.28 13.66
N THR A 424 -16.87 18.56 12.92
CA THR A 424 -16.73 19.71 12.03
C THR A 424 -16.44 19.18 10.63
N PHE A 425 -17.25 19.61 9.68
CA PHE A 425 -17.11 19.29 8.27
C PHE A 425 -16.81 20.58 7.53
N VAL A 426 -15.71 20.58 6.77
CA VAL A 426 -15.23 21.73 6.01
C VAL A 426 -15.20 21.36 4.54
N VAL A 427 -16.05 22.03 3.76
CA VAL A 427 -16.01 22.03 2.30
C VAL A 427 -15.16 23.22 1.91
N HIS A 428 -13.96 22.96 1.39
CA HIS A 428 -13.07 24.02 0.93
C HIS A 428 -13.56 24.59 -0.42
N PRO A 429 -13.28 25.85 -0.80
CA PRO A 429 -13.67 26.34 -2.12
C PRO A 429 -13.11 25.46 -3.23
N GLN A 430 -13.89 25.27 -4.31
CA GLN A 430 -13.44 24.49 -5.45
C GLN A 430 -12.17 25.10 -6.07
N SER A 431 -11.15 24.28 -6.28
CA SER A 431 -9.88 24.67 -6.90
C SER A 431 -9.58 23.75 -8.07
N ASN A 432 -9.37 24.31 -9.26
CA ASN A 432 -9.11 23.56 -10.50
C ASN A 432 -10.14 22.46 -10.81
N GLY A 433 -11.43 22.72 -10.58
CA GLY A 433 -12.51 21.75 -10.82
C GLY A 433 -12.66 20.67 -9.74
N LYS A 434 -11.77 20.65 -8.73
CA LYS A 434 -11.77 19.69 -7.63
C LYS A 434 -12.35 20.32 -6.36
N GLN A 435 -13.23 19.58 -5.71
CA GLN A 435 -13.88 19.90 -4.45
C GLN A 435 -13.18 19.12 -3.34
N HIS A 436 -12.42 19.82 -2.49
CA HIS A 436 -11.79 19.23 -1.32
C HIS A 436 -12.72 19.33 -0.11
N ILE A 437 -12.78 18.24 0.65
CA ILE A 437 -13.68 18.10 1.80
C ILE A 437 -12.90 17.45 2.94
N GLU A 438 -13.01 18.04 4.13
CA GLU A 438 -12.34 17.60 5.36
C GLU A 438 -13.40 17.38 6.45
N LEU A 439 -13.29 16.27 7.18
CA LEU A 439 -14.11 15.97 8.35
C LEU A 439 -13.20 15.79 9.57
N ASN A 440 -13.46 16.57 10.60
CA ASN A 440 -12.82 16.49 11.91
C ASN A 440 -13.86 16.16 12.97
N ALA A 441 -13.83 14.97 13.56
CA ALA A 441 -14.69 14.60 14.69
C ALA A 441 -13.86 14.35 15.95
N MET A 442 -14.34 14.81 17.09
CA MET A 442 -13.73 14.60 18.40
C MET A 442 -14.81 14.23 19.42
N SER A 443 -14.53 13.28 20.31
CA SER A 443 -15.36 13.03 21.49
C SER A 443 -14.52 13.04 22.76
N VAL A 444 -15.01 13.69 23.80
CA VAL A 444 -14.36 13.77 25.11
C VAL A 444 -15.26 13.08 26.13
N THR A 445 -14.71 12.10 26.82
CA THR A 445 -15.34 11.46 27.99
C THR A 445 -14.57 11.87 29.25
N ALA A 446 -15.25 12.53 30.18
CA ALA A 446 -14.68 12.83 31.49
C ALA A 446 -15.04 11.70 32.47
N GLY A 447 -14.07 10.83 32.78
CA GLY A 447 -14.11 9.90 33.90
C GLY A 447 -13.29 10.43 35.07
N VAL A 448 -13.73 10.19 36.31
CA VAL A 448 -12.92 10.43 37.52
C VAL A 448 -12.05 9.24 37.82
#